data_AF-A0A075ATG9-F1
#
_entry.id   AF-A0A075ATG9-F1
#
_cell.length_a   1.000
_cell.length_b   1.000
_cell.length_c   1.000
_cell.angle_alpha   90.00
_cell.angle_beta   90.00
_cell.angle_gamma   90.00
#
_symmetry.space_group_name_H-M   'P 1'
#
loop_
_entity.id
_entity.type
_entity.pdbx_description
1 polymer ?
#
loop_
_entity_poly.entity_id
_entity_poly.type
_entity_poly.pdbx_seq_one_letter_code
_entity_poly.pdbx_strand_id
1 'polypeptide(L)'
;MSKTLFVGCLFHFKQALHNRFKKSGFIIGSPLVEYMLKDMTFLTIVNPQFMDNGIEVLRERIKNVFPDNDEGLESKINDFFKYFDNVWLKRYGVDKSNVHHLKDMDDVNNRTNNICERYNRRLHEKIPTAQPNILTLVQCLVKEEMCYSDGLCQYIRGIDIRYIDIPDIPVEFVDYLKKKEIDYVEKNDAHNKL
;
A
#
# COMPACT_ATOMS: atom_id res chain seq x y z
N MET A 1 22.05 17.33 -5.28
CA MET A 1 21.88 16.08 -4.49
C MET A 1 20.48 15.57 -4.76
N SER A 2 20.31 14.33 -5.23
CA SER A 2 18.95 13.77 -5.35
C SER A 2 18.38 13.59 -3.94
N LYS A 3 17.20 14.17 -3.68
CA LYS A 3 16.47 13.95 -2.43
C LYS A 3 15.84 12.57 -2.51
N THR A 4 16.36 11.61 -1.74
CA THR A 4 15.69 10.33 -1.56
C THR A 4 14.44 10.52 -0.72
N LEU A 5 13.27 10.25 -1.31
CA LEU A 5 11.99 10.26 -0.60
C LEU A 5 11.74 8.87 0.02
N PHE A 6 11.47 8.84 1.32
CA PHE A 6 11.17 7.60 2.04
C PHE A 6 9.65 7.44 2.19
N VAL A 7 9.09 6.45 1.51
CA VAL A 7 7.66 6.11 1.54
C VAL A 7 7.50 4.65 1.95
N GLY A 8 6.46 4.37 2.74
CA GLY A 8 6.07 3.03 3.15
C GLY A 8 5.60 2.16 1.99
N CYS A 9 5.88 0.86 2.08
CA CYS A 9 5.46 -0.08 1.04
C CYS A 9 3.96 -0.41 1.15
N LEU A 10 3.25 -0.34 0.03
CA LEU A 10 1.82 -0.70 -0.06
C LEU A 10 1.54 -2.15 0.37
N PHE A 11 2.47 -3.08 0.12
CA PHE A 11 2.33 -4.46 0.57
C PHE A 11 2.31 -4.55 2.11
N HIS A 12 3.30 -3.96 2.77
CA HIS A 12 3.39 -3.93 4.22
C HIS A 12 2.24 -3.15 4.86
N PHE A 13 1.76 -2.09 4.19
CA PHE A 13 0.55 -1.39 4.58
C PHE A 13 -0.66 -2.34 4.59
N LYS A 14 -0.95 -3.03 3.48
CA LYS A 14 -2.04 -4.01 3.40
C LYS A 14 -1.88 -5.14 4.43
N GLN A 15 -0.66 -5.64 4.62
CA GLN A 15 -0.38 -6.68 5.60
C GLN A 15 -0.63 -6.20 7.04
N ALA A 16 -0.25 -4.97 7.37
CA ALA A 16 -0.51 -4.37 8.67
C ALA A 16 -2.01 -4.17 8.90
N LEU A 17 -2.76 -3.72 7.90
CA LEU A 17 -4.23 -3.64 7.98
C LEU A 17 -4.87 -5.00 8.18
N HIS A 18 -4.45 -6.02 7.42
CA HIS A 18 -4.92 -7.39 7.57
C HIS A 18 -4.69 -7.93 9.00
N ASN A 19 -3.49 -7.71 9.54
CA ASN A 19 -3.18 -8.09 10.92
C ASN A 19 -4.01 -7.30 11.95
N ARG A 20 -4.35 -6.04 11.66
CA ARG A 20 -5.24 -5.25 12.52
C ARG A 20 -6.66 -5.79 12.49
N PHE A 21 -7.22 -6.10 11.32
CA PHE A 21 -8.55 -6.71 11.20
C PHE A 21 -8.64 -8.00 12.01
N LYS A 22 -7.62 -8.87 11.90
CA LYS A 22 -7.53 -10.10 12.70
C LYS A 22 -7.55 -9.81 14.20
N LYS A 23 -6.75 -8.84 14.66
CA LYS A 23 -6.69 -8.45 16.08
C LYS A 23 -7.99 -7.82 16.59
N SER A 24 -8.72 -7.13 15.72
CA SER A 24 -10.01 -6.50 16.03
C SER A 24 -11.20 -7.48 15.95
N GLY A 25 -10.94 -8.77 15.71
CA GLY A 25 -11.98 -9.79 15.68
C GLY A 25 -12.89 -9.71 14.45
N PHE A 26 -12.38 -9.20 13.33
CA PHE A 26 -13.03 -9.36 12.03
C PHE A 26 -12.78 -10.77 11.48
N ILE A 27 -13.74 -11.27 10.70
CA ILE A 27 -13.59 -12.54 9.98
C ILE A 27 -12.71 -12.29 8.75
N ILE A 28 -11.49 -12.80 8.79
CA ILE A 28 -10.56 -12.72 7.65
C ILE A 28 -11.12 -13.51 6.46
N GLY A 29 -11.08 -12.91 5.27
CA GLY A 29 -11.67 -13.49 4.05
C GLY A 29 -13.17 -13.24 3.92
N SER A 30 -13.79 -12.50 4.85
CA SER A 30 -15.16 -12.03 4.66
C SER A 30 -15.21 -10.94 3.57
N PRO A 31 -16.34 -10.82 2.83
CA PRO A 31 -16.51 -9.78 1.82
C PRO A 31 -16.24 -8.36 2.33
N LEU A 32 -16.63 -8.08 3.59
CA LEU A 32 -16.37 -6.80 4.24
C LEU A 32 -14.87 -6.52 4.40
N VAL A 33 -14.10 -7.49 4.92
CA VAL A 33 -12.66 -7.30 5.14
C VAL A 33 -11.92 -7.15 3.82
N GLU A 34 -12.28 -7.93 2.81
CA GLU A 34 -11.69 -7.81 1.47
C GLU A 34 -12.00 -6.44 0.83
N TYR A 35 -13.26 -5.99 0.96
CA TYR A 35 -13.68 -4.67 0.51
C TYR A 35 -12.90 -3.58 1.22
N MET A 36 -12.86 -3.58 2.56
CA MET A 36 -12.11 -2.58 3.34
C MET A 36 -10.61 -2.61 3.01
N LEU A 37 -9.97 -3.77 2.87
CA LEU A 37 -8.55 -3.86 2.50
C LEU A 37 -8.26 -3.23 1.13
N LYS A 38 -9.16 -3.41 0.17
CA LYS A 38 -9.06 -2.79 -1.16
C LYS A 38 -9.30 -1.29 -1.05
N ASP A 39 -10.40 -0.87 -0.44
CA ASP A 39 -10.83 0.51 -0.42
C ASP A 39 -9.90 1.38 0.42
N MET A 40 -9.29 0.86 1.50
CA MET A 40 -8.27 1.60 2.29
C MET A 40 -7.03 2.02 1.49
N THR A 41 -6.75 1.39 0.34
CA THR A 41 -5.66 1.85 -0.54
C THR A 41 -5.94 3.23 -1.16
N PHE A 42 -7.20 3.63 -1.24
CA PHE A 42 -7.58 4.96 -1.67
C PHE A 42 -6.94 6.06 -0.79
N LEU A 43 -6.84 5.85 0.53
CA LEU A 43 -6.22 6.83 1.43
C LEU A 43 -4.72 7.03 1.19
N THR A 44 -4.06 6.12 0.47
CA THR A 44 -2.65 6.28 0.12
C THR A 44 -2.44 7.22 -1.07
N ILE A 45 -3.50 7.64 -1.76
CA ILE A 45 -3.44 8.52 -2.95
C ILE A 45 -4.27 9.80 -2.83
N VAL A 46 -5.09 9.92 -1.78
CA VAL A 46 -5.87 11.14 -1.45
C VAL A 46 -4.93 12.29 -1.12
N ASN A 47 -5.24 13.50 -1.57
CA ASN A 47 -4.49 14.68 -1.15
C ASN A 47 -4.56 14.77 0.39
N PRO A 48 -3.44 14.85 1.12
CA PRO A 48 -3.43 14.92 2.57
C PRO A 48 -4.33 16.01 3.17
N GLN A 49 -4.56 17.12 2.45
CA GLN A 49 -5.49 18.18 2.87
C GLN A 49 -6.95 17.70 2.99
N PHE A 50 -7.33 16.68 2.23
CA PHE A 50 -8.68 16.10 2.21
C PHE A 50 -8.72 14.71 2.84
N MET A 51 -7.75 14.36 3.70
CA MET A 51 -7.67 13.04 4.31
C MET A 51 -8.92 12.69 5.13
N ASP A 52 -9.43 13.64 5.93
CA ASP A 52 -10.64 13.44 6.72
C ASP A 52 -11.86 13.20 5.81
N ASN A 53 -11.99 13.95 4.72
CA ASN A 53 -13.02 13.72 3.72
C ASN A 53 -12.88 12.34 3.05
N GLY A 54 -11.66 11.91 2.77
CA GLY A 54 -11.39 10.59 2.22
C GLY A 54 -11.84 9.47 3.16
N ILE A 55 -11.63 9.63 4.47
CA ILE A 55 -12.10 8.69 5.49
C ILE A 55 -13.63 8.66 5.56
N GLU A 56 -14.28 9.83 5.52
CA GLU A 56 -15.75 9.91 5.52
C GLU A 56 -16.36 9.24 4.28
N VAL A 57 -15.77 9.42 3.09
CA VAL A 57 -16.20 8.72 1.88
C VAL A 57 -16.09 7.21 2.03
N LEU A 58 -15.00 6.72 2.62
CA LEU A 58 -14.84 5.28 2.88
C LEU A 58 -15.89 4.75 3.86
N ARG A 59 -16.20 5.50 4.91
CA ARG A 59 -17.27 5.13 5.85
C ARG A 59 -18.62 5.05 5.15
N GLU A 60 -18.96 6.05 4.35
CA GLU A 60 -20.18 6.07 3.55
C GLU A 60 -20.24 4.88 2.56
N ARG A 61 -19.13 4.59 1.87
CA ARG A 61 -19.02 3.44 0.94
C ARG A 61 -19.25 2.10 1.65
N ILE A 62 -18.58 1.88 2.78
CA ILE A 62 -18.73 0.66 3.57
C ILE A 62 -20.19 0.51 4.01
N LYS A 63 -20.81 1.58 4.51
CA LYS A 63 -22.21 1.57 4.95
C LYS A 63 -23.19 1.31 3.79
N ASN A 64 -22.91 1.83 2.60
CA ASN A 64 -23.77 1.63 1.42
C ASN A 64 -23.66 0.20 0.87
N VAL A 65 -22.48 -0.39 0.89
CA VAL A 65 -22.25 -1.77 0.40
C VAL A 65 -22.69 -2.81 1.45
N PHE A 66 -22.52 -2.49 2.73
CA PHE A 66 -22.87 -3.34 3.87
C PHE A 66 -23.82 -2.56 4.81
N PRO A 67 -25.11 -2.42 4.44
CA PRO A 67 -26.08 -1.64 5.21
C PRO A 67 -26.56 -2.35 6.48
N ASP A 68 -26.56 -3.70 6.49
CA ASP A 68 -27.03 -4.54 7.59
C ASP A 68 -25.97 -4.71 8.69
N ASN A 69 -25.37 -3.61 9.14
CA ASN A 69 -24.41 -3.65 10.24
C ASN A 69 -25.16 -3.68 11.57
N ASP A 70 -24.92 -4.71 12.38
CA ASP A 70 -25.31 -4.65 13.80
C ASP A 70 -24.47 -3.60 14.56
N GLU A 71 -24.94 -3.20 15.75
CA GLU A 71 -24.27 -2.21 16.59
C GLU A 71 -22.81 -2.63 16.93
N GLY A 72 -22.55 -3.93 17.00
CA GLY A 72 -21.21 -4.48 17.22
C GLY A 72 -20.27 -4.30 16.04
N LEU A 73 -20.76 -4.46 14.81
CA LEU A 73 -19.99 -4.27 13.59
C LEU A 73 -19.66 -2.79 13.35
N GLU A 74 -20.64 -1.91 13.54
CA GLU A 74 -20.44 -0.46 13.44
C GLU A 74 -19.39 0.03 14.45
N SER A 75 -19.45 -0.46 15.70
CA SER A 75 -18.44 -0.18 16.72
C SER A 75 -17.04 -0.65 16.31
N LYS A 76 -16.91 -1.87 15.77
CA LYS A 76 -15.63 -2.41 15.26
C LYS A 76 -15.04 -1.58 14.13
N ILE A 77 -15.87 -1.13 13.19
CA ILE A 77 -15.45 -0.27 12.07
C ILE A 77 -14.96 1.08 12.62
N ASN A 78 -15.70 1.68 13.55
CA ASN A 78 -15.30 2.93 14.18
C ASN A 78 -13.98 2.81 14.94
N ASP A 79 -13.78 1.74 15.70
CA ASP A 79 -12.52 1.47 16.40
C ASP A 79 -11.36 1.16 15.44
N PHE A 80 -11.63 0.58 14.27
CA PHE A 80 -10.65 0.44 13.22
C PHE A 80 -10.20 1.81 12.68
N PHE A 81 -11.13 2.71 12.36
CA PHE A 81 -10.77 4.06 11.88
C PHE A 81 -10.08 4.90 12.96
N LYS A 82 -10.46 4.79 14.24
CA LYS A 82 -9.70 5.40 15.35
C LYS A 82 -8.27 4.88 15.42
N TYR A 83 -8.07 3.57 15.24
CA TYR A 83 -6.72 3.00 15.15
C TYR A 83 -5.97 3.58 13.94
N PHE A 84 -6.65 3.69 12.79
CA PHE A 84 -6.02 4.17 11.58
C PHE A 84 -5.50 5.60 11.74
N ASP A 85 -6.34 6.50 12.25
CA ASP A 85 -5.98 7.88 12.58
C ASP A 85 -4.78 7.94 13.55
N ASN A 86 -4.86 7.23 14.67
CA ASN A 86 -3.80 7.27 15.68
C ASN A 86 -2.45 6.71 15.20
N VAL A 87 -2.46 5.70 14.33
CA VAL A 87 -1.23 5.03 13.90
C VAL A 87 -0.68 5.61 12.61
N TRP A 88 -1.50 5.69 11.56
CA TRP A 88 -1.04 6.07 10.23
C TRP A 88 -0.97 7.58 10.05
N LEU A 89 -1.96 8.32 10.54
CA LEU A 89 -1.98 9.77 10.38
C LEU A 89 -1.11 10.46 11.44
N LYS A 90 -1.27 10.08 12.72
CA LYS A 90 -0.61 10.76 13.85
C LYS A 90 0.78 10.22 14.16
N ARG A 91 0.93 8.90 14.38
CA ARG A 91 2.23 8.33 14.80
C ARG A 91 3.26 8.28 13.68
N TYR A 92 2.87 7.78 12.50
CA TYR A 92 3.80 7.63 11.38
C TYR A 92 3.87 8.86 10.47
N GLY A 93 2.81 9.67 10.43
CA GLY A 93 2.70 10.80 9.52
C GLY A 93 2.15 10.38 8.16
N VAL A 94 1.26 11.21 7.62
CA VAL A 94 0.57 10.95 6.34
C VAL A 94 1.56 10.79 5.18
N ASP A 95 2.67 11.55 5.20
CA ASP A 95 3.73 11.52 4.19
C ASP A 95 4.38 10.15 4.01
N LYS A 96 4.35 9.30 5.05
CA LYS A 96 4.92 7.94 4.99
C LYS A 96 3.99 6.92 4.37
N SER A 97 2.68 7.12 4.41
CA SER A 97 1.70 6.19 3.84
C SER A 97 1.02 6.70 2.58
N ASN A 98 1.28 7.94 2.18
CA ASN A 98 0.58 8.60 1.08
C ASN A 98 1.56 9.05 -0.02
N VAL A 99 1.22 8.73 -1.26
CA VAL A 99 2.01 9.00 -2.47
C VAL A 99 1.37 10.05 -3.37
N HIS A 100 0.38 10.82 -2.88
CA HIS A 100 -0.29 11.85 -3.69
C HIS A 100 0.70 12.83 -4.33
N HIS A 101 1.73 13.24 -3.58
CA HIS A 101 2.78 14.15 -4.03
C HIS A 101 3.72 13.57 -5.11
N LEU A 102 3.59 12.28 -5.43
CA LEU A 102 4.41 11.57 -6.42
C LEU A 102 3.70 11.38 -7.76
N LYS A 103 2.44 11.81 -7.90
CA LYS A 103 1.66 11.59 -9.13
C LYS A 103 2.27 12.22 -10.37
N ASP A 104 2.92 13.37 -10.21
CA ASP A 104 3.54 14.11 -11.31
C ASP A 104 5.05 13.79 -11.46
N MET A 105 5.55 12.77 -10.76
CA MET A 105 6.95 12.36 -10.84
C MET A 105 7.10 11.11 -11.72
N ASP A 106 7.45 11.32 -12.98
CA ASP A 106 7.67 10.25 -13.98
C ASP A 106 8.77 9.24 -13.59
N ASP A 107 9.71 9.64 -12.73
CA ASP A 107 10.89 8.85 -12.34
C ASP A 107 10.74 8.11 -11.00
N VAL A 108 9.52 7.98 -10.46
CA VAL A 108 9.30 7.22 -9.21
C VAL A 108 9.37 5.74 -9.50
N ASN A 109 10.60 5.21 -9.47
CA ASN A 109 10.86 3.80 -9.31
C ASN A 109 10.45 3.38 -7.89
N ASN A 110 9.16 3.19 -7.67
CA ASN A 110 8.67 2.52 -6.47
C ASN A 110 9.12 1.06 -6.57
N ARG A 111 10.34 0.79 -6.10
CA ARG A 111 10.88 -0.57 -5.98
C ARG A 111 9.99 -1.31 -5.00
N THR A 112 8.92 -1.91 -5.52
CA THR A 112 7.98 -2.65 -4.72
C THR A 112 8.76 -3.68 -3.91
N ASN A 113 8.57 -3.65 -2.58
CA ASN A 113 9.18 -4.64 -1.70
C ASN A 113 8.77 -6.06 -2.09
N ASN A 114 7.76 -6.22 -2.94
CA ASN A 114 7.34 -7.48 -3.56
C ASN A 114 8.52 -8.23 -4.22
N ILE A 115 9.46 -7.56 -4.90
CA ILE A 115 10.62 -8.28 -5.48
C ILE A 115 11.53 -8.81 -4.37
N CYS A 116 11.86 -7.98 -3.37
CA CYS A 116 12.69 -8.39 -2.24
C CYS A 116 12.00 -9.46 -1.39
N GLU A 117 10.71 -9.35 -1.12
CA GLU A 117 9.94 -10.31 -0.34
C GLU A 117 9.70 -11.61 -1.09
N ARG A 118 9.45 -11.56 -2.41
CA ARG A 118 9.39 -12.74 -3.27
C ARG A 118 10.73 -13.45 -3.29
N TYR A 119 11.82 -12.70 -3.37
CA TYR A 119 13.17 -13.25 -3.27
C TYR A 119 13.42 -13.86 -1.89
N ASN A 120 13.05 -13.16 -0.81
CA ASN A 120 13.19 -13.66 0.57
C ASN A 120 12.36 -14.92 0.80
N ARG A 121 11.12 -14.99 0.32
CA ARG A 121 10.27 -16.18 0.43
C ARG A 121 10.87 -17.37 -0.31
N ARG A 122 11.34 -17.14 -1.54
CA ARG A 122 12.02 -18.16 -2.35
C ARG A 122 13.30 -18.65 -1.69
N LEU A 123 14.08 -17.76 -1.10
CA LEU A 123 15.25 -18.13 -0.30
C LEU A 123 14.81 -18.97 0.91
N HIS A 124 13.77 -18.55 1.64
CA HIS A 124 13.25 -19.31 2.78
C HIS A 124 12.76 -20.71 2.40
N GLU A 125 12.14 -20.89 1.22
CA GLU A 125 11.72 -22.20 0.71
C GLU A 125 12.90 -23.10 0.34
N LYS A 126 14.02 -22.53 -0.10
CA LYS A 126 15.22 -23.26 -0.53
C LYS A 126 16.22 -23.52 0.58
N ILE A 127 16.19 -22.73 1.64
CA ILE A 127 17.02 -22.96 2.82
C ILE A 127 16.34 -24.07 3.64
N PRO A 128 17.00 -25.21 3.87
CA PRO A 128 16.37 -26.40 4.44
C PRO A 128 15.99 -26.26 5.92
N THR A 129 16.57 -25.30 6.65
CA THR A 129 16.30 -25.06 8.07
C THR A 129 16.21 -23.57 8.37
N ALA A 130 15.44 -23.18 9.39
CA ALA A 130 15.31 -21.78 9.80
C ALA A 130 16.64 -21.17 10.32
N GLN A 131 17.57 -22.00 10.77
CA GLN A 131 18.90 -21.61 11.22
C GLN A 131 19.96 -22.52 10.57
N PRO A 132 20.32 -22.27 9.29
CA PRO A 132 21.35 -23.03 8.61
C PRO A 132 22.73 -22.66 9.17
N ASN A 133 23.67 -23.62 9.16
CA ASN A 133 25.07 -23.25 9.35
C ASN A 133 25.57 -22.44 8.13
N ILE A 134 26.69 -21.73 8.31
CA ILE A 134 27.24 -20.83 7.28
C ILE A 134 27.50 -21.57 5.95
N LEU A 135 28.02 -22.79 6.00
CA LEU A 135 28.31 -23.57 4.79
C LEU A 135 27.03 -23.89 4.00
N THR A 136 25.97 -24.34 4.69
CA THR A 136 24.66 -24.61 4.09
C THR A 136 24.04 -23.34 3.51
N LEU A 137 24.14 -22.22 4.22
CA LEU A 137 23.66 -20.93 3.74
C LEU A 137 24.38 -20.51 2.44
N VAL A 138 25.71 -20.54 2.44
CA VAL A 138 26.53 -20.17 1.27
C VAL A 138 26.21 -21.07 0.08
N GLN A 139 26.09 -22.39 0.28
CA GLN A 139 25.72 -23.31 -0.80
C GLN A 139 24.35 -23.01 -1.40
N CYS A 140 23.34 -22.67 -0.58
CA CYS A 140 22.03 -22.27 -1.07
C CYS A 140 22.09 -20.96 -1.86
N LEU A 141 22.86 -19.96 -1.38
CA LEU A 141 23.03 -18.68 -2.07
C LEU A 141 23.73 -18.83 -3.42
N VAL A 142 24.80 -19.63 -3.50
CA VAL A 142 25.51 -19.91 -4.76
C VAL A 142 24.59 -20.59 -5.78
N LYS A 143 23.81 -21.60 -5.34
CA LYS A 143 22.82 -22.25 -6.22
C LYS A 143 21.74 -21.28 -6.71
N GLU A 144 21.36 -20.33 -5.85
CA GLU A 144 20.39 -19.30 -6.22
C GLU A 144 20.93 -18.35 -7.28
N GLU A 145 22.17 -17.89 -7.09
CA GLU A 145 22.88 -17.02 -8.03
C GLU A 145 23.01 -17.67 -9.40
N MET A 146 23.44 -18.93 -9.47
CA MET A 146 23.52 -19.67 -10.74
C MET A 146 22.15 -19.74 -11.46
N CYS A 147 21.07 -20.02 -10.72
CA CYS A 147 19.73 -20.12 -11.29
C CYS A 147 19.24 -18.77 -11.84
N TYR A 148 19.58 -17.66 -11.17
CA TYR A 148 19.28 -16.32 -11.66
C TYR A 148 20.14 -15.93 -12.85
N SER A 149 21.45 -16.22 -12.84
CA SER A 149 22.37 -15.97 -13.95
C SER A 149 21.95 -16.71 -15.23
N ASP A 150 21.53 -17.97 -15.10
CA ASP A 150 20.98 -18.77 -16.21
C ASP A 150 19.65 -18.21 -16.74
N GLY A 151 18.77 -17.76 -15.83
CA GLY A 151 17.49 -17.14 -16.16
C GLY A 151 17.64 -15.75 -16.79
N LEU A 152 18.59 -14.93 -16.33
CA LEU A 152 18.88 -13.60 -16.87
C LEU A 152 19.40 -13.71 -18.31
N CYS A 153 20.26 -14.68 -18.59
CA CYS A 153 20.73 -14.99 -19.95
C CYS A 153 19.59 -15.35 -20.92
N GLN A 154 18.48 -15.91 -20.43
CA GLN A 154 17.28 -16.19 -21.22
C GLN A 154 16.35 -14.97 -21.33
N TYR A 155 16.27 -14.17 -20.26
CA TYR A 155 15.43 -12.97 -20.14
C TYR A 155 15.94 -11.76 -20.94
N ILE A 156 17.26 -11.53 -20.96
CA ILE A 156 17.93 -10.46 -21.74
C ILE A 156 17.66 -10.60 -23.25
N ARG A 157 17.26 -11.78 -23.72
CA ARG A 157 16.92 -12.04 -25.13
C ARG A 157 15.54 -11.52 -25.55
N GLY A 158 14.77 -10.84 -24.70
CA GLY A 158 13.54 -10.22 -25.18
C GLY A 158 12.68 -9.47 -24.19
N ILE A 159 13.19 -8.49 -23.40
CA ILE A 159 12.30 -7.73 -22.49
C ILE A 159 12.38 -6.20 -22.58
N ASP A 160 11.14 -5.70 -22.71
CA ASP A 160 10.57 -4.38 -22.53
C ASP A 160 10.13 -4.20 -21.06
N ILE A 161 10.52 -3.10 -20.42
CA ILE A 161 10.31 -2.85 -18.98
C ILE A 161 8.95 -2.18 -18.80
N ARG A 162 8.03 -2.83 -18.07
CA ARG A 162 6.73 -2.24 -17.71
C ARG A 162 6.85 -1.35 -16.48
N TYR A 163 6.52 -0.08 -16.66
CA TYR A 163 6.35 0.91 -15.60
C TYR A 163 5.15 0.53 -14.70
N ILE A 164 5.21 0.92 -13.43
CA ILE A 164 4.10 0.78 -12.48
C ILE A 164 3.38 2.13 -12.46
N ASP A 165 2.20 2.19 -13.07
CA ASP A 165 1.35 3.38 -13.01
C ASP A 165 0.85 3.57 -11.56
N ILE A 166 1.03 4.78 -11.03
CA ILE A 166 0.36 5.19 -9.79
C ILE A 166 -1.12 5.35 -10.16
N PRO A 167 -2.06 4.67 -9.48
CA PRO A 167 -3.47 4.76 -9.84
C PRO A 167 -4.01 6.18 -9.64
N ASP A 168 -4.77 6.65 -10.63
CA ASP A 168 -5.47 7.94 -10.58
C ASP A 168 -6.43 8.02 -9.38
N ILE A 169 -6.71 9.25 -8.95
CA ILE A 169 -7.77 9.48 -7.96
C ILE A 169 -9.09 9.02 -8.56
N PRO A 170 -9.87 8.17 -7.86
CA PRO A 170 -11.21 7.80 -8.33
C PRO A 170 -12.07 9.06 -8.57
N VAL A 171 -12.63 9.19 -9.76
CA VAL A 171 -13.51 10.31 -10.18
C VAL A 171 -14.61 10.59 -9.15
N GLU A 172 -15.15 9.52 -8.56
CA GLU A 172 -16.17 9.56 -7.50
C GLU A 172 -15.78 10.39 -6.28
N PHE A 173 -14.48 10.47 -5.94
CA PHE A 173 -14.03 11.30 -4.81
C PHE A 173 -14.08 12.79 -5.16
N VAL A 174 -13.69 13.14 -6.39
CA VAL A 174 -13.77 14.53 -6.86
C VAL A 174 -15.23 14.99 -6.90
N ASP A 175 -16.14 14.12 -7.33
CA ASP A 175 -17.58 14.39 -7.32
C ASP A 175 -18.14 14.53 -5.90
N TYR A 176 -17.65 13.73 -4.94
CA TYR A 176 -18.00 13.90 -3.53
C TYR A 176 -17.60 15.27 -2.99
N LEU A 177 -16.37 15.73 -3.27
CA LEU A 177 -15.89 17.03 -2.83
C LEU A 177 -16.73 18.16 -3.45
N LYS A 178 -17.02 18.09 -4.75
CA LYS A 178 -17.91 19.05 -5.44
C LYS A 178 -19.30 19.10 -4.82
N LYS A 179 -19.89 17.93 -4.51
CA LYS A 179 -21.21 17.85 -3.86
C LYS A 179 -21.22 18.49 -2.46
N LYS A 180 -20.07 18.50 -1.77
CA LYS A 180 -19.90 19.15 -0.47
C LYS A 180 -19.49 20.62 -0.58
N GLU A 181 -19.48 21.20 -1.78
CA GLU A 181 -19.02 22.57 -2.06
C GLU A 181 -17.55 22.79 -1.61
N ILE A 182 -16.75 21.73 -1.61
CA ILE A 182 -15.32 21.78 -1.29
C ILE A 182 -14.56 21.94 -2.60
N ASP A 183 -13.85 23.06 -2.74
CA ASP A 183 -13.10 23.34 -3.94
C ASP A 183 -11.84 22.46 -3.99
N TYR A 184 -11.86 21.47 -4.90
CA TYR A 184 -10.71 20.60 -5.15
C TYR A 184 -9.73 21.33 -6.07
N VAL A 185 -8.82 22.10 -5.47
CA VAL A 185 -7.70 22.70 -6.20
C VAL A 185 -6.57 21.69 -6.22
N GLU A 186 -6.34 21.07 -7.39
CA GLU A 186 -5.05 20.42 -7.70
C GLU A 186 -3.98 21.51 -7.66
N LYS A 187 -3.38 21.73 -6.49
CA LYS A 187 -2.26 22.67 -6.37
C LYS A 187 -1.07 22.10 -7.13
N ASN A 188 -0.93 22.52 -8.38
CA ASN A 188 0.30 22.45 -9.18
C ASN A 188 1.38 23.40 -8.62
N ASP A 189 1.67 23.34 -7.33
CA ASP A 189 2.66 24.19 -6.67
C ASP A 189 3.87 23.36 -6.21
N ALA A 190 4.58 22.75 -7.15
CA ALA A 190 5.93 22.22 -6.90
C ALA A 190 6.96 22.57 -8.00
N HIS A 191 6.59 23.39 -8.98
CA HIS A 191 7.53 24.00 -9.93
C HIS A 191 7.46 25.52 -9.86
N ASN A 192 7.81 26.08 -8.71
CA ASN A 192 8.40 27.42 -8.59
C ASN A 192 8.83 27.66 -7.15
N LYS A 193 10.06 27.23 -6.79
CA LYS A 193 11.05 28.01 -6.04
C LYS A 193 12.21 27.13 -5.54
N LEU A 194 13.39 27.50 -6.07
CA LEU A 194 14.76 27.25 -5.62
C LEU A 194 15.39 25.88 -5.94
#